data_AF-A0A8T3YRY7-F1
#
_entry.id   AF-A0A8T3YRY7-F1
#
_cell.length_a   1.000
_cell.length_b   1.000
_cell.length_c   1.000
_cell.angle_alpha   90.00
_cell.angle_beta   90.00
_cell.angle_gamma   90.00
#
_symmetry.space_group_name_H-M   'P 1'
#
loop_
_entity.id
_entity.type
_entity.pdbx_description
1 polymer ?
#
loop_
_entity_poly.entity_id
_entity_poly.type
_entity_poly.pdbx_seq_one_letter_code
_entity_poly.pdbx_strand_id
1 'polypeptide(L)'
;MRRTTIAALLILAVAASAFAQALRDGITEGQTKRIVSGELRLVVVSDRSLRTVFSWNGEMSTSLRENEQHTFRDGSRLFVADILDNEAGDGSDYVEYFFMPAVAADFDDPQYDLCSLFDECPQGDEELAIRETLLAEQLARETKPECLANTDCADKNPCTAESCIQGLCQISTPTGCPDGIVCAAFGSRIVKTNITFYCDITTTLLEPRNTGATCKLNYQCASNRCEEGLCAQQPAAQGVLLPEAERVEPAPHPALEKPQPIESRSLWQMISQFFRNLWREL
;
A
#
# COMPACT_ATOMS: atom_id res chain seq x y z
N MET A 1 -41.20 38.65 -28.39
CA MET A 1 -40.53 37.67 -29.29
C MET A 1 -39.07 37.57 -28.89
N ARG A 2 -38.64 36.37 -28.49
CA ARG A 2 -37.29 35.77 -28.51
C ARG A 2 -36.09 36.65 -28.10
N ARG A 3 -35.48 36.32 -26.94
CA ARG A 3 -34.02 36.34 -26.67
C ARG A 3 -33.74 35.89 -25.22
N THR A 4 -33.87 34.60 -24.92
CA THR A 4 -33.48 34.02 -23.62
C THR A 4 -33.10 32.55 -23.79
N THR A 5 -32.06 32.24 -24.56
CA THR A 5 -31.49 30.87 -24.65
C THR A 5 -30.08 30.88 -25.25
N ILE A 6 -29.10 31.63 -24.71
CA ILE A 6 -27.66 31.43 -25.06
C ILE A 6 -26.73 31.64 -23.84
N ALA A 7 -27.20 31.49 -22.60
CA ALA A 7 -26.34 31.66 -21.41
C ALA A 7 -26.02 30.34 -20.67
N ALA A 8 -26.49 29.19 -21.18
CA ALA A 8 -26.36 27.90 -20.50
C ALA A 8 -25.35 26.93 -21.16
N LEU A 9 -24.59 27.37 -22.17
CA LEU A 9 -23.71 26.47 -22.95
C LEU A 9 -22.22 26.87 -22.95
N LEU A 10 -21.81 27.80 -22.09
CA LEU A 10 -20.44 28.32 -22.02
C LEU A 10 -19.81 28.23 -20.62
N ILE A 11 -20.34 27.35 -19.76
CA ILE A 11 -19.75 27.01 -18.44
C ILE A 11 -19.13 25.60 -18.48
N LEU A 12 -18.62 25.17 -19.65
CA LEU A 12 -18.02 23.83 -19.80
C LEU A 12 -16.61 23.81 -20.40
N ALA A 13 -15.90 24.94 -20.48
CA ALA A 13 -14.65 25.02 -21.25
C ALA A 13 -13.45 25.71 -20.58
N VAL A 14 -13.48 26.01 -19.27
CA VAL A 14 -12.27 26.52 -18.57
C VAL A 14 -12.02 25.75 -17.28
N ALA A 15 -11.89 24.42 -17.39
CA ALA A 15 -11.19 23.61 -16.39
C ALA A 15 -9.74 23.35 -16.86
N ALA A 16 -9.13 24.36 -17.47
CA ALA A 16 -7.77 24.28 -17.97
C ALA A 16 -6.80 24.76 -16.88
N SER A 17 -6.28 23.77 -16.15
CA SER A 17 -4.88 23.71 -15.77
C SER A 17 -4.31 24.84 -14.90
N ALA A 18 -4.77 24.95 -13.65
CA ALA A 18 -3.84 25.29 -12.57
C ALA A 18 -3.04 24.02 -12.22
N PHE A 19 -2.23 23.53 -13.16
CA PHE A 19 -1.25 22.50 -12.82
C PHE A 19 -0.18 23.19 -11.99
N ALA A 20 -0.17 22.92 -10.68
CA ALA A 20 1.03 23.15 -9.88
C ALA A 20 2.19 22.52 -10.66
N GLN A 21 3.12 23.35 -11.16
CA GLN A 21 4.23 22.85 -11.95
C GLN A 21 5.07 22.00 -11.01
N ALA A 22 4.97 20.69 -11.15
CA ALA A 22 5.82 19.77 -10.41
C ALA A 22 7.27 20.09 -10.82
N LEU A 23 8.07 20.53 -9.86
CA LEU A 23 9.48 20.79 -10.06
C LEU A 23 10.18 19.44 -10.05
N ARG A 24 10.57 18.98 -11.25
CA ARG A 24 11.47 17.84 -11.39
C ARG A 24 12.90 18.34 -11.25
N ASP A 25 13.63 17.78 -10.30
CA ASP A 25 15.02 18.14 -10.05
C ASP A 25 15.74 16.96 -9.36
N GLY A 26 17.05 17.06 -9.14
CA GLY A 26 17.78 16.09 -8.33
C GLY A 26 18.73 16.70 -7.32
N ILE A 27 19.04 15.96 -6.26
CA ILE A 27 19.76 16.45 -5.08
C ILE A 27 20.68 15.36 -4.53
N THR A 28 21.86 15.76 -4.04
CA THR A 28 22.82 14.84 -3.40
C THR A 28 22.71 14.87 -1.88
N GLU A 29 23.21 13.82 -1.23
CA GLU A 29 23.11 13.69 0.23
C GLU A 29 23.73 14.92 0.95
N GLY A 30 22.99 15.48 1.91
CA GLY A 30 23.40 16.65 2.67
C GLY A 30 23.17 17.99 1.96
N GLN A 31 22.93 17.99 0.64
CA GLN A 31 22.63 19.19 -0.13
C GLN A 31 21.26 19.78 0.27
N THR A 32 21.18 21.11 0.23
CA THR A 32 19.92 21.86 0.40
C THR A 32 19.62 22.63 -0.88
N LYS A 33 18.38 22.54 -1.34
CA LYS A 33 17.83 23.30 -2.47
C LYS A 33 16.74 24.24 -1.99
N ARG A 34 16.82 25.48 -2.47
CA ARG A 34 15.84 26.52 -2.15
C ARG A 34 14.76 26.52 -3.23
N ILE A 35 13.53 26.22 -2.85
CA ILE A 35 12.38 26.15 -3.75
C ILE A 35 11.43 27.25 -3.34
N VAL A 36 11.32 28.32 -4.14
CA VAL A 36 10.43 29.50 -4.04
C VAL A 36 10.11 29.97 -2.60
N SER A 37 9.29 29.24 -1.85
CA SER A 37 8.81 29.55 -0.50
C SER A 37 9.50 28.79 0.65
N GLY A 38 10.47 27.90 0.38
CA GLY A 38 11.07 27.07 1.41
C GLY A 38 12.40 26.40 1.04
N GLU A 39 12.88 25.57 1.95
CA GLU A 39 14.15 24.85 1.84
C GLU A 39 13.91 23.35 1.91
N LEU A 40 14.24 22.66 0.81
CA LEU A 40 14.22 21.21 0.70
C LEU A 40 15.65 20.68 0.85
N ARG A 41 15.86 19.77 1.79
CA ARG A 41 17.17 19.16 2.06
C ARG A 41 17.07 17.66 2.00
N LEU A 42 18.00 17.01 1.31
CA LEU A 42 18.19 15.57 1.41
C LEU A 42 19.08 15.30 2.62
N VAL A 43 18.56 14.57 3.61
CA VAL A 43 19.22 14.40 4.91
C VAL A 43 20.01 13.10 4.97
N VAL A 44 19.42 12.01 4.49
CA VAL A 44 20.05 10.68 4.50
C VAL A 44 19.69 9.95 3.22
N VAL A 45 20.68 9.28 2.64
CA VAL A 45 20.48 8.16 1.73
C VAL A 45 21.07 6.91 2.40
N SER A 46 20.34 5.79 2.34
CA SER A 46 20.80 4.52 2.90
C SER A 46 21.03 3.53 1.77
N ASP A 47 22.29 3.42 1.34
CA ASP A 47 22.77 2.69 0.17
C ASP A 47 22.29 1.23 0.19
N ARG A 48 22.29 0.60 1.36
CA ARG A 48 21.88 -0.82 1.48
C ARG A 48 20.40 -1.06 1.26
N SER A 49 19.59 -0.02 1.41
CA SER A 49 18.13 -0.14 1.44
C SER A 49 17.43 0.71 0.39
N LEU A 50 18.16 1.50 -0.39
CA LEU A 50 17.65 2.45 -1.38
C LEU A 50 16.54 3.31 -0.76
N ARG A 51 16.87 3.96 0.34
CA ARG A 51 15.91 4.75 1.13
C ARG A 51 16.45 6.13 1.37
N THR A 52 15.58 7.12 1.26
CA THR A 52 15.91 8.54 1.38
C THR A 52 15.04 9.20 2.44
N VAL A 53 15.55 10.26 3.06
CA VAL A 53 14.79 11.11 3.99
C VAL A 53 15.03 12.56 3.63
N PHE A 54 13.94 13.30 3.45
CA PHE A 54 13.96 14.71 3.12
C PHE A 54 13.54 15.55 4.32
N SER A 55 14.04 16.79 4.36
CA SER A 55 13.60 17.84 5.28
C SER A 55 13.02 18.99 4.45
N TRP A 56 11.78 19.37 4.70
CA TRP A 56 11.13 20.54 4.11
C TRP A 56 10.76 21.52 5.21
N ASN A 57 11.32 22.74 5.19
CA ASN A 57 11.07 23.77 6.20
C ASN A 57 11.23 23.29 7.67
N GLY A 58 12.14 22.34 7.88
CA GLY A 58 12.42 21.73 9.19
C GLY A 58 11.53 20.53 9.55
N GLU A 59 10.53 20.19 8.74
CA GLU A 59 9.77 18.95 8.86
C GLU A 59 10.45 17.80 8.09
N MET A 60 10.59 16.65 8.74
CA MET A 60 11.18 15.45 8.14
C MET A 60 10.12 14.59 7.46
N SER A 61 10.42 14.09 6.27
CA SER A 61 9.63 13.06 5.62
C SER A 61 9.74 11.71 6.32
N THR A 62 8.86 10.78 5.97
CA THR A 62 9.12 9.35 6.20
C THR A 62 10.32 8.88 5.38
N SER A 63 10.81 7.67 5.65
CA SER A 63 11.81 7.03 4.79
C SER A 63 11.17 6.59 3.48
N LEU A 64 11.62 7.14 2.36
CA LEU A 64 11.04 6.95 1.03
C LEU A 64 11.94 6.10 0.14
N ARG A 65 11.32 5.20 -0.64
CA ARG A 65 11.93 4.46 -1.75
C ARG A 65 11.61 5.12 -3.09
N GLU A 66 12.23 4.61 -4.15
CA GLU A 66 11.82 4.88 -5.52
C GLU A 66 10.30 4.69 -5.69
N ASN A 67 9.65 5.64 -6.36
CA ASN A 67 8.21 5.71 -6.60
C ASN A 67 7.33 5.89 -5.35
N GLU A 68 7.91 6.19 -4.18
CA GLU A 68 7.15 6.58 -2.99
C GLU A 68 6.98 8.10 -2.89
N GLN A 69 5.97 8.53 -2.13
CA GLN A 69 5.67 9.93 -1.90
C GLN A 69 5.49 10.26 -0.42
N HIS A 70 5.64 11.54 -0.10
CA HIS A 70 5.34 12.10 1.21
C HIS A 70 4.56 13.41 1.06
N THR A 71 3.62 13.64 1.97
CA THR A 71 2.88 14.90 2.09
C THR A 71 3.26 15.56 3.41
N PHE A 72 3.83 16.76 3.34
CA PHE A 72 4.19 17.57 4.50
C PHE A 72 2.95 18.23 5.13
N ARG A 73 3.07 18.74 6.36
CA ARG A 73 1.96 19.40 7.08
C ARG A 73 1.38 20.61 6.37
N ASP A 74 2.19 21.31 5.58
CA ASP A 74 1.74 22.46 4.80
C ASP A 74 0.97 22.06 3.54
N GLY A 75 0.87 20.75 3.23
CA GLY A 75 0.22 20.23 2.03
C GLY A 75 1.18 20.01 0.86
N SER A 76 2.45 20.38 0.98
CA SER A 76 3.46 20.13 -0.06
C SER A 76 3.68 18.64 -0.25
N ARG A 77 3.88 18.21 -1.48
CA ARG A 77 4.08 16.81 -1.84
C ARG A 77 5.44 16.61 -2.47
N LEU A 78 6.12 15.56 -2.03
CA LEU A 78 7.37 15.11 -2.58
C LEU A 78 7.19 13.69 -3.10
N PHE A 79 7.68 13.41 -4.30
CA PHE A 79 7.71 12.08 -4.90
C PHE A 79 9.14 11.75 -5.33
N VAL A 80 9.65 10.58 -4.95
CA VAL A 80 10.99 10.11 -5.32
C VAL A 80 10.89 9.38 -6.65
N ALA A 81 11.52 9.92 -7.68
CA ALA A 81 11.52 9.35 -9.02
C ALA A 81 12.55 8.23 -9.16
N ASP A 82 13.78 8.48 -8.70
CA ASP A 82 14.91 7.56 -8.83
C ASP A 82 15.94 7.79 -7.71
N ILE A 83 16.64 6.73 -7.32
CA ILE A 83 17.75 6.76 -6.35
C ILE A 83 18.96 6.12 -7.05
N LEU A 84 19.94 6.95 -7.36
CA LEU A 84 21.14 6.60 -8.09
C LEU A 84 22.34 6.57 -7.14
N ASP A 85 22.72 5.35 -6.73
CA ASP A 85 23.82 5.14 -5.78
C ASP A 85 25.18 5.49 -6.41
N ASN A 86 25.98 6.31 -5.72
CA ASN A 86 27.35 6.71 -6.13
C ASN A 86 27.46 7.34 -7.54
N GLU A 87 26.38 7.85 -8.11
CA GLU A 87 26.36 8.43 -9.47
C GLU A 87 26.69 9.94 -9.48
N ALA A 88 26.80 10.59 -8.32
CA ALA A 88 27.29 11.96 -8.27
C ALA A 88 28.79 12.01 -8.62
N GLY A 89 29.24 13.14 -9.17
CA GLY A 89 30.64 13.30 -9.61
C GLY A 89 31.70 13.18 -8.49
N ASP A 90 31.28 13.24 -7.23
CA ASP A 90 32.08 13.04 -6.02
C ASP A 90 31.87 11.66 -5.38
N GLY A 91 31.07 10.79 -5.98
CA GLY A 91 30.71 9.46 -5.47
C GLY A 91 29.61 9.47 -4.41
N SER A 92 28.92 10.60 -4.16
CA SER A 92 27.74 10.60 -3.30
C SER A 92 26.52 10.01 -4.02
N ASP A 93 25.51 9.63 -3.26
CA ASP A 93 24.22 9.24 -3.81
C ASP A 93 23.45 10.44 -4.37
N TYR A 94 22.76 10.22 -5.48
CA TYR A 94 21.95 11.20 -6.18
C TYR A 94 20.49 10.76 -6.21
N VAL A 95 19.58 11.67 -5.86
CA VAL A 95 18.14 11.37 -5.85
C VAL A 95 17.42 12.28 -6.82
N GLU A 96 16.67 11.70 -7.75
CA GLU A 96 15.75 12.43 -8.62
C GLU A 96 14.37 12.49 -7.96
N TYR A 97 13.76 13.68 -7.92
CA TYR A 97 12.48 13.90 -7.26
C TYR A 97 11.57 14.86 -8.03
N PHE A 98 10.28 14.76 -7.71
CA PHE A 98 9.26 15.74 -8.07
C PHE A 98 8.76 16.41 -6.80
N PHE A 99 8.86 17.73 -6.74
CA PHE A 99 8.32 18.51 -5.64
C PHE A 99 7.16 19.37 -6.14
N MET A 100 6.02 19.20 -5.50
CA MET A 100 4.82 20.00 -5.69
C MET A 100 4.66 20.83 -4.41
N PRO A 101 5.03 22.12 -4.41
CA PRO A 101 4.76 22.96 -3.25
C PRO A 101 3.26 22.92 -2.97
N ALA A 102 2.89 23.01 -1.69
CA ALA A 102 1.54 23.36 -1.35
C ALA A 102 1.19 24.59 -2.18
N VAL A 103 0.09 24.54 -2.92
CA VAL A 103 -0.48 25.77 -3.45
C VAL A 103 -0.82 26.52 -2.18
N ALA A 104 0.02 27.48 -1.81
CA ALA A 104 -0.32 28.38 -0.73
C ALA A 104 -1.67 28.93 -1.17
N ALA A 105 -2.72 28.56 -0.46
CA ALA A 105 -3.98 29.26 -0.52
C ALA A 105 -3.78 30.64 0.14
N ASP A 106 -2.69 31.33 -0.18
CA ASP A 106 -2.55 32.76 -0.03
C ASP A 106 -3.43 33.35 -1.15
N PHE A 107 -4.73 33.36 -0.87
CA PHE A 107 -5.76 34.10 -1.58
C PHE A 107 -5.54 35.63 -1.57
N ASP A 108 -4.39 36.07 -1.05
CA ASP A 108 -3.90 37.44 -0.98
C ASP A 108 -2.77 37.73 -1.98
N ASP A 109 -2.34 36.78 -2.82
CA ASP A 109 -1.52 37.13 -4.00
C ASP A 109 -2.42 37.83 -5.06
N PRO A 110 -2.25 39.14 -5.33
CA PRO A 110 -3.12 39.91 -6.21
C PRO A 110 -3.05 39.50 -7.69
N GLN A 111 -2.36 38.41 -8.02
CA GLN A 111 -2.27 37.90 -9.39
C GLN A 111 -3.41 36.96 -9.81
N TYR A 112 -4.27 36.50 -8.90
CA TYR A 112 -5.53 35.84 -9.26
C TYR A 112 -6.64 36.88 -9.42
N ASP A 113 -6.64 37.55 -10.58
CA ASP A 113 -7.72 38.44 -10.97
C ASP A 113 -8.96 37.59 -11.35
N LEU A 114 -9.87 37.41 -10.40
CA LEU A 114 -11.17 36.75 -10.60
C LEU A 114 -11.94 37.38 -11.77
N CYS A 115 -11.69 38.64 -12.12
CA CYS A 115 -12.31 39.30 -13.27
C CYS A 115 -11.89 38.73 -14.62
N SER A 116 -10.79 37.97 -14.70
CA SER A 116 -10.41 37.31 -15.96
C SER A 116 -11.32 36.13 -16.33
N LEU A 117 -12.12 35.64 -15.38
CA LEU A 117 -13.02 34.49 -15.54
C LEU A 117 -14.47 34.89 -15.82
N PHE A 118 -14.83 36.17 -15.66
CA PHE A 118 -16.19 36.67 -15.84
C PHE A 118 -16.18 37.86 -16.81
N ASP A 119 -17.17 37.94 -17.71
CA ASP A 119 -17.30 39.08 -18.64
C ASP A 119 -17.57 40.41 -17.90
N GLU A 120 -18.04 40.34 -16.65
CA GLU A 120 -18.26 41.48 -15.75
C GLU A 120 -17.64 41.15 -14.37
N CYS A 121 -16.73 42.00 -13.88
CA CYS A 121 -16.17 41.86 -12.52
C CYS A 121 -17.29 41.95 -11.47
N PRO A 122 -17.52 40.92 -10.64
CA PRO A 122 -18.35 41.09 -9.45
C PRO A 122 -17.74 42.16 -8.54
N GLN A 123 -18.54 43.08 -8.02
CA GLN A 123 -18.09 44.14 -7.11
C GLN A 123 -18.72 43.99 -5.73
N GLY A 124 -17.92 44.18 -4.68
CA GLY A 124 -18.40 44.23 -3.30
C GLY A 124 -18.83 42.86 -2.75
N ASP A 125 -20.03 42.80 -2.16
CA ASP A 125 -20.52 41.63 -1.42
C ASP A 125 -20.66 40.36 -2.30
N GLU A 126 -20.76 40.52 -3.62
CA GLU A 126 -20.86 39.43 -4.59
C GLU A 126 -19.51 38.71 -4.79
N GLU A 127 -18.39 39.43 -4.73
CA GLU A 127 -17.05 38.83 -4.83
C GLU A 127 -16.74 37.93 -3.61
N LEU A 128 -17.14 38.38 -2.42
CA LEU A 128 -16.95 37.63 -1.18
C LEU A 128 -17.74 36.31 -1.19
N ALA A 129 -19.00 36.34 -1.64
CA ALA A 129 -19.83 35.14 -1.75
C ALA A 129 -19.28 34.13 -2.77
N ILE A 130 -18.72 34.60 -3.88
CA ILE A 130 -18.08 33.72 -4.89
C ILE A 130 -16.80 33.10 -4.31
N ARG A 131 -15.96 33.88 -3.62
CA ARG A 131 -14.75 33.37 -2.95
C ARG A 131 -15.08 32.32 -1.88
N GLU A 132 -16.06 32.59 -1.01
CA GLU A 132 -16.49 31.64 0.02
C GLU A 132 -17.04 30.34 -0.59
N THR A 133 -17.79 30.44 -1.69
CA THR A 133 -18.34 29.28 -2.41
C THR A 133 -17.24 28.44 -3.06
N LEU A 134 -16.29 29.08 -3.75
CA LEU A 134 -15.15 28.39 -4.39
C LEU A 134 -14.26 27.70 -3.36
N LEU A 135 -13.99 28.36 -2.24
CA LEU A 135 -13.22 27.78 -1.13
C LEU A 135 -13.95 26.58 -0.53
N ALA A 136 -15.26 26.69 -0.30
CA ALA A 136 -16.08 25.59 0.21
C ALA A 136 -16.13 24.39 -0.77
N GLU A 137 -16.23 24.64 -2.08
CA GLU A 137 -16.17 23.58 -3.08
C GLU A 137 -14.78 22.95 -3.21
N GLN A 138 -13.71 23.72 -3.06
CA GLN A 138 -12.34 23.21 -3.08
C GLN A 138 -12.07 22.34 -1.85
N LEU A 139 -12.49 22.79 -0.66
CA LEU A 139 -12.49 21.97 0.56
C LEU A 139 -13.34 20.70 0.39
N ALA A 140 -14.53 20.80 -0.22
CA ALA A 140 -15.42 19.66 -0.46
C ALA A 140 -14.85 18.66 -1.48
N ARG A 141 -14.06 19.14 -2.46
CA ARG A 141 -13.36 18.28 -3.42
C ARG A 141 -12.15 17.58 -2.81
N GLU A 142 -11.40 18.25 -1.93
CA GLU A 142 -10.26 17.65 -1.21
C GLU A 142 -10.69 16.66 -0.12
N THR A 143 -11.92 16.79 0.39
CA THR A 143 -12.44 15.95 1.48
C THR A 143 -13.25 14.75 1.03
N LYS A 144 -13.40 14.48 -0.29
CA LYS A 144 -14.09 13.25 -0.71
C LYS A 144 -13.22 12.05 -0.29
N PRO A 145 -13.64 11.26 0.71
CA PRO A 145 -12.84 10.14 1.15
C PRO A 145 -12.85 9.08 0.04
N GLU A 146 -11.68 8.51 -0.22
CA GLU A 146 -11.48 7.37 -1.11
C GLU A 146 -12.27 6.15 -0.64
N CYS A 147 -12.41 5.99 0.68
CA CYS A 147 -13.12 4.89 1.32
C CYS A 147 -13.97 5.38 2.50
N LEU A 148 -15.05 4.66 2.80
CA LEU A 148 -15.86 4.86 3.99
C LEU A 148 -15.72 3.69 4.97
N ALA A 149 -15.34 2.51 4.47
CA ALA A 149 -15.07 1.31 5.24
C ALA A 149 -13.89 0.52 4.66
N ASN A 150 -13.31 -0.40 5.45
CA ASN A 150 -12.20 -1.25 5.00
C ASN A 150 -12.54 -2.05 3.73
N THR A 151 -13.80 -2.46 3.57
CA THR A 151 -14.28 -3.22 2.40
C THR A 151 -14.20 -2.43 1.10
N ASP A 152 -14.16 -1.10 1.16
CA ASP A 152 -14.02 -0.24 -0.03
C ASP A 152 -12.57 -0.28 -0.56
N CYS A 153 -11.62 -0.70 0.28
CA CYS A 153 -10.20 -0.82 -0.05
C CYS A 153 -9.80 -2.22 -0.53
N ALA A 154 -10.78 -3.06 -0.89
CA ALA A 154 -10.55 -4.44 -1.30
C ALA A 154 -9.75 -4.54 -2.63
N ASP A 155 -8.46 -4.84 -2.55
CA ASP A 155 -7.53 -5.00 -3.68
C ASP A 155 -7.56 -6.42 -4.28
N LYS A 156 -8.33 -7.34 -3.65
CA LYS A 156 -8.49 -8.77 -3.99
C LYS A 156 -7.24 -9.61 -3.75
N ASN A 157 -6.19 -9.07 -3.16
CA ASN A 157 -4.99 -9.80 -2.81
C ASN A 157 -5.15 -10.38 -1.39
N PRO A 158 -5.26 -11.71 -1.23
CA PRO A 158 -5.41 -12.32 0.10
C PRO A 158 -4.18 -12.14 1.00
N CYS A 159 -3.06 -11.66 0.47
CA CYS A 159 -1.81 -11.44 1.19
C CYS A 159 -1.62 -10.01 1.72
N THR A 160 -2.55 -9.10 1.49
CA THR A 160 -2.53 -7.74 2.01
C THR A 160 -3.64 -7.58 3.04
N ALA A 161 -3.38 -6.72 4.03
CA ALA A 161 -4.39 -6.22 4.95
C ALA A 161 -4.79 -4.83 4.50
N GLU A 162 -6.08 -4.59 4.43
CA GLU A 162 -6.65 -3.34 3.93
C GLU A 162 -7.32 -2.60 5.08
N SER A 163 -7.09 -1.30 5.16
CA SER A 163 -7.72 -0.46 6.17
C SER A 163 -8.07 0.89 5.60
N CYS A 164 -9.29 1.33 5.84
CA CYS A 164 -9.72 2.68 5.55
C CYS A 164 -9.39 3.57 6.76
N ILE A 165 -8.35 4.38 6.63
CA ILE A 165 -7.90 5.28 7.71
C ILE A 165 -8.11 6.70 7.26
N GLN A 166 -9.01 7.42 7.94
CA GLN A 166 -9.35 8.82 7.65
C GLN A 166 -9.78 9.06 6.20
N GLY A 167 -10.47 8.08 5.61
CA GLY A 167 -10.95 8.17 4.23
C GLY A 167 -9.90 7.88 3.17
N LEU A 168 -8.73 7.35 3.52
CA LEU A 168 -7.71 6.89 2.59
C LEU A 168 -7.50 5.38 2.72
N CYS A 169 -7.32 4.71 1.59
CA CYS A 169 -7.02 3.28 1.60
C CYS A 169 -5.55 3.04 1.93
N GLN A 170 -5.31 2.33 3.03
CA GLN A 170 -4.00 1.81 3.40
C GLN A 170 -3.96 0.31 3.14
N ILE A 171 -3.09 -0.10 2.23
CA ILE A 171 -2.85 -1.50 1.88
C ILE A 171 -1.49 -1.89 2.48
N SER A 172 -1.46 -2.96 3.28
CA SER A 172 -0.22 -3.42 3.89
C SER A 172 0.74 -4.02 2.83
N THR A 173 2.03 -4.07 3.17
CA THR A 173 2.98 -4.86 2.37
C THR A 173 2.56 -6.34 2.34
N PRO A 174 2.63 -7.03 1.20
CA PRO A 174 2.25 -8.44 1.12
C PRO A 174 3.13 -9.32 2.01
N THR A 175 2.53 -10.23 2.77
CA THR A 175 3.25 -11.16 3.67
C THR A 175 3.46 -12.55 3.07
N GLY A 176 3.18 -12.73 1.78
CA GLY A 176 3.24 -14.01 1.10
C GLY A 176 2.91 -13.91 -0.38
N CYS A 177 2.53 -15.04 -0.98
CA CYS A 177 2.15 -15.14 -2.38
C CYS A 177 0.67 -15.45 -2.50
N PRO A 178 -0.08 -14.68 -3.32
CA PRO A 178 -1.49 -14.93 -3.53
C PRO A 178 -1.68 -16.24 -4.33
N ASP A 179 -2.50 -17.14 -3.78
CA ASP A 179 -2.98 -18.33 -4.47
C ASP A 179 -4.51 -18.42 -4.39
N GLY A 180 -5.18 -17.79 -5.36
CA GLY A 180 -6.63 -17.65 -5.35
C GLY A 180 -7.08 -16.82 -4.14
N ILE A 181 -7.77 -17.45 -3.20
CA ILE A 181 -8.26 -16.82 -1.96
C ILE A 181 -7.32 -17.03 -0.76
N VAL A 182 -6.24 -17.77 -0.94
CA VAL A 182 -5.31 -18.13 0.14
C VAL A 182 -4.02 -17.33 -0.01
N CYS A 183 -3.49 -16.82 1.09
CA CYS A 183 -2.13 -16.31 1.14
C CYS A 183 -1.18 -17.40 1.60
N ALA A 184 -0.25 -17.81 0.72
CA ALA A 184 0.81 -18.73 1.09
C ALA A 184 1.98 -17.96 1.69
N ALA A 185 2.37 -18.28 2.92
CA ALA A 185 3.53 -17.65 3.57
C ALA A 185 4.82 -17.92 2.77
N PHE A 186 5.78 -17.00 2.83
CA PHE A 186 7.09 -17.15 2.19
C PHE A 186 7.76 -18.49 2.54
N GLY A 187 8.33 -19.16 1.54
CA GLY A 187 8.92 -20.48 1.64
C GLY A 187 7.92 -21.64 1.68
N SER A 188 6.62 -21.38 1.80
CA SER A 188 5.59 -22.43 1.73
C SER A 188 5.56 -23.06 0.35
N ARG A 189 5.33 -24.38 0.30
CA ARG A 189 5.18 -25.12 -0.94
C ARG A 189 3.72 -25.37 -1.28
N ILE A 190 3.38 -25.21 -2.54
CA ILE A 190 2.03 -25.38 -3.06
C ILE A 190 2.11 -26.31 -4.26
N VAL A 191 1.22 -27.30 -4.34
CA VAL A 191 1.13 -28.18 -5.52
C VAL A 191 -0.03 -27.73 -6.38
N LYS A 192 0.25 -27.28 -7.61
CA LYS A 192 -0.74 -26.94 -8.61
C LYS A 192 -0.55 -27.84 -9.81
N THR A 193 -1.61 -28.54 -10.22
CA THR A 193 -1.59 -29.43 -11.40
C THR A 193 -0.38 -30.38 -11.42
N ASN A 194 -0.08 -31.03 -10.29
CA ASN A 194 1.10 -31.90 -10.08
C ASN A 194 2.49 -31.25 -10.20
N ILE A 195 2.57 -29.92 -10.28
CA ILE A 195 3.81 -29.16 -10.23
C ILE A 195 3.90 -28.50 -8.85
N THR A 196 5.03 -28.67 -8.18
CA THR A 196 5.28 -27.99 -6.90
C THR A 196 5.84 -26.61 -7.17
N PHE A 197 5.32 -25.61 -6.47
CA PHE A 197 5.82 -24.24 -6.44
C PHE A 197 6.21 -23.90 -5.00
N TYR A 198 7.08 -22.92 -4.82
CA TYR A 198 7.31 -22.26 -3.53
C TYR A 198 6.97 -20.78 -3.64
N CYS A 199 6.56 -20.19 -2.51
CA CYS A 199 6.38 -18.76 -2.41
C CYS A 199 7.72 -18.04 -2.16
N ASP A 200 8.17 -17.23 -3.10
CA ASP A 200 9.40 -16.44 -2.97
C ASP A 200 9.16 -15.12 -2.23
N ILE A 201 10.22 -14.53 -1.65
CA ILE A 201 10.16 -13.23 -0.96
C ILE A 201 9.72 -12.07 -1.87
N THR A 202 9.84 -12.27 -3.19
CA THR A 202 9.32 -11.34 -4.20
C THR A 202 7.81 -11.44 -4.42
N THR A 203 7.08 -12.20 -3.60
CA THR A 203 5.62 -12.43 -3.68
C THR A 203 5.18 -13.24 -4.91
N THR A 204 6.13 -13.94 -5.54
CA THR A 204 5.89 -14.77 -6.73
C THR A 204 5.95 -16.26 -6.42
N LEU A 205 5.08 -17.04 -7.07
CA LEU A 205 5.15 -18.50 -7.04
C LEU A 205 6.13 -18.99 -8.10
N LEU A 206 7.18 -19.67 -7.66
CA LEU A 206 8.25 -20.15 -8.53
C LEU A 206 8.40 -21.67 -8.40
N GLU A 207 8.82 -22.33 -9.47
CA GLU A 207 9.17 -23.75 -9.42
C GLU A 207 10.48 -23.94 -8.63
N PRO A 208 10.57 -24.99 -7.78
CA PRO A 208 11.80 -25.36 -7.10
C PRO A 208 12.92 -25.65 -8.10
N ARG A 209 14.11 -25.17 -7.79
CA ARG A 209 15.32 -25.33 -8.59
C ARG A 209 15.87 -26.74 -8.45
N ASN A 210 16.39 -27.27 -9.55
CA ASN A 210 17.01 -28.58 -9.59
C ASN A 210 18.37 -28.59 -8.88
N THR A 211 18.87 -29.79 -8.58
CA THR A 211 20.22 -30.00 -8.03
C THR A 211 21.27 -29.28 -8.88
N GLY A 212 22.22 -28.60 -8.23
CA GLY A 212 23.32 -27.87 -8.86
C GLY A 212 22.95 -26.47 -9.34
N ALA A 213 21.67 -26.09 -9.35
CA ALA A 213 21.27 -24.71 -9.60
C ALA A 213 21.65 -23.81 -8.42
N THR A 214 21.90 -22.52 -8.69
CA THR A 214 22.18 -21.55 -7.63
C THR A 214 20.98 -21.36 -6.72
N CYS A 215 21.20 -21.08 -5.45
CA CYS A 215 20.17 -20.82 -4.46
C CYS A 215 20.66 -19.85 -3.39
N LYS A 216 19.71 -19.17 -2.75
CA LYS A 216 19.95 -18.32 -1.57
C LYS A 216 19.33 -18.93 -0.31
N LEU A 217 18.22 -19.65 -0.46
CA LEU A 217 17.42 -20.19 0.63
C LEU A 217 17.02 -21.63 0.33
N ASN A 218 16.92 -22.46 1.37
CA ASN A 218 16.65 -23.90 1.25
C ASN A 218 15.39 -24.23 0.44
N TYR A 219 14.30 -23.50 0.68
CA TYR A 219 13.01 -23.75 0.03
C TYR A 219 13.03 -23.52 -1.48
N GLN A 220 14.04 -22.80 -2.01
CA GLN A 220 14.19 -22.58 -3.45
C GLN A 220 14.60 -23.85 -4.19
N CYS A 221 15.16 -24.85 -3.50
CA CYS A 221 15.65 -26.09 -4.10
C CYS A 221 14.60 -27.20 -4.02
N ALA A 222 14.45 -28.04 -5.04
CA ALA A 222 13.51 -29.17 -5.01
C ALA A 222 13.72 -30.09 -3.80
N SER A 223 14.97 -30.30 -3.40
CA SER A 223 15.44 -31.05 -2.22
C SER A 223 15.26 -30.36 -0.87
N ASN A 224 14.82 -29.10 -0.87
CA ASN A 224 14.76 -28.23 0.31
C ASN A 224 16.13 -28.03 1.00
N ARG A 225 17.22 -28.03 0.23
CA ARG A 225 18.60 -27.94 0.75
C ARG A 225 19.47 -27.09 -0.17
N CYS A 226 19.93 -25.96 0.35
CA CYS A 226 20.86 -25.04 -0.31
C CYS A 226 22.20 -25.08 0.43
N GLU A 227 23.26 -25.53 -0.23
CA GLU A 227 24.60 -25.66 0.35
C GLU A 227 25.61 -24.95 -0.53
N GLU A 228 26.42 -24.08 0.09
CA GLU A 228 27.44 -23.30 -0.62
C GLU A 228 26.85 -22.50 -1.81
N GLY A 229 25.58 -22.09 -1.69
CA GLY A 229 24.86 -21.36 -2.74
C GLY A 229 24.36 -22.22 -3.90
N LEU A 230 24.42 -23.56 -3.79
CA LEU A 230 23.92 -24.51 -4.79
C LEU A 230 22.89 -25.47 -4.19
N CYS A 231 21.91 -25.87 -5.00
CA CYS A 231 20.91 -26.85 -4.57
C CYS A 231 21.55 -28.23 -4.45
N ALA A 232 21.63 -28.76 -3.22
CA ALA A 232 22.20 -30.07 -2.94
C ALA A 232 21.16 -31.18 -3.11
N GLN A 233 21.58 -32.40 -3.45
CA GLN A 233 20.67 -33.53 -3.37
C GLN A 233 20.26 -33.76 -1.91
N GLN A 234 18.98 -34.13 -1.71
CA GLN A 234 18.58 -34.70 -0.44
C GLN A 234 19.42 -35.98 -0.27
N PRO A 235 20.11 -36.17 0.86
CA PRO A 235 20.88 -37.39 1.07
C PRO A 235 19.89 -38.53 0.84
N ALA A 236 20.18 -39.39 -0.15
CA ALA A 236 19.35 -40.54 -0.48
C ALA A 236 19.05 -41.18 0.86
N ALA A 237 17.77 -41.17 1.27
CA ALA A 237 17.35 -41.45 2.64
C ALA A 237 18.14 -42.68 3.06
N GLN A 238 19.21 -42.46 3.83
CA GLN A 238 20.10 -43.54 4.23
C GLN A 238 19.15 -44.38 5.02
N GLY A 239 18.75 -45.51 4.46
CA GLY A 239 17.66 -46.31 4.98
C GLY A 239 17.97 -46.44 6.43
N VAL A 240 17.26 -45.66 7.26
CA VAL A 240 17.33 -45.82 8.69
C VAL A 240 16.67 -47.17 8.76
N LEU A 241 17.51 -48.20 8.81
CA LEU A 241 17.18 -49.47 9.39
C LEU A 241 16.69 -49.03 10.75
N LEU A 242 15.39 -48.75 10.83
CA LEU A 242 14.67 -48.61 12.06
C LEU A 242 15.15 -49.85 12.81
N PRO A 243 15.91 -49.67 13.92
CA PRO A 243 16.38 -50.82 14.69
C PRO A 243 15.14 -51.66 14.88
N GLU A 244 15.22 -52.91 14.44
CA GLU A 244 14.13 -53.85 14.31
C GLU A 244 13.32 -53.77 15.60
N ALA A 245 12.28 -52.92 15.58
CA ALA A 245 11.60 -52.53 16.78
C ALA A 245 10.88 -53.79 17.14
N GLU A 246 11.33 -54.40 18.24
CA GLU A 246 10.76 -55.55 18.88
C GLU A 246 9.26 -55.46 18.67
N ARG A 247 8.73 -56.41 17.89
CA ARG A 247 7.35 -56.48 17.46
C ARG A 247 6.51 -56.65 18.71
N VAL A 248 6.24 -55.55 19.41
CA VAL A 248 5.25 -55.48 20.47
C VAL A 248 3.94 -55.70 19.74
N GLU A 249 3.38 -56.91 19.92
CA GLU A 249 2.03 -57.20 19.47
C GLU A 249 1.13 -56.04 19.90
N PRO A 250 0.33 -55.48 18.99
CA PRO A 250 -0.57 -54.41 19.34
C PRO A 250 -1.44 -54.91 20.49
N ALA A 251 -1.33 -54.24 21.65
CA ALA A 251 -2.24 -54.47 22.75
C ALA A 251 -3.67 -54.39 22.20
N PRO A 252 -4.56 -55.30 22.59
CA PRO A 252 -5.92 -55.36 22.07
C PRO A 252 -6.54 -53.98 22.17
N HIS A 253 -6.93 -53.43 21.01
CA HIS A 253 -7.62 -52.16 20.93
C HIS A 253 -8.79 -52.20 21.93
N PRO A 254 -8.87 -51.26 22.90
CA PRO A 254 -10.08 -51.13 23.69
C PRO A 254 -11.22 -50.93 22.71
N ALA A 255 -12.25 -51.77 22.86
CA ALA A 255 -13.44 -51.73 22.02
C ALA A 255 -13.91 -50.28 21.88
N LEU A 256 -14.11 -49.84 20.63
CA LEU A 256 -14.71 -48.54 20.34
C LEU A 256 -15.98 -48.41 21.18
N GLU A 257 -15.92 -47.56 22.21
CA GLU A 257 -17.10 -47.13 22.92
C GLU A 257 -17.99 -46.43 21.90
N LYS A 258 -19.21 -46.96 21.73
CA LYS A 258 -20.22 -46.35 20.87
C LYS A 258 -20.36 -44.88 21.27
N PRO A 259 -20.32 -43.94 20.32
CA PRO A 259 -20.55 -42.53 20.62
C PRO A 259 -21.89 -42.42 21.37
N GLN A 260 -21.81 -41.95 22.62
CA GLN A 260 -22.99 -41.61 23.41
C GLN A 260 -23.82 -40.61 22.59
N PRO A 261 -25.15 -40.78 22.51
CA PRO A 261 -25.99 -39.86 21.78
C PRO A 261 -25.82 -38.47 22.40
N ILE A 262 -25.29 -37.54 21.60
CA ILE A 262 -25.21 -36.12 21.96
C ILE A 262 -26.66 -35.68 22.19
N GLU A 263 -27.03 -35.46 23.45
CA GLU A 263 -28.33 -34.89 23.80
C GLU A 263 -28.44 -33.51 23.14
N SER A 264 -29.23 -33.42 22.07
CA SER A 264 -29.57 -32.21 21.32
C SER A 264 -30.42 -31.20 22.11
N ARG A 265 -30.43 -31.30 23.45
CA ARG A 265 -31.27 -30.48 24.34
C ARG A 265 -30.74 -29.07 24.58
N SER A 266 -29.47 -28.76 24.28
CA SER A 266 -28.89 -27.44 24.60
C SER A 266 -29.22 -26.34 23.58
N LEU A 267 -29.37 -26.66 22.31
CA LEU A 267 -29.50 -25.63 21.26
C LEU A 267 -30.88 -24.95 21.26
N TRP A 268 -31.95 -25.71 21.47
CA TRP A 268 -33.32 -25.16 21.55
C TRP A 268 -33.54 -24.31 22.81
N GLN A 269 -32.89 -24.64 23.93
CA GLN A 269 -32.95 -23.83 25.14
C GLN A 269 -32.20 -22.50 24.99
N MET A 270 -31.04 -22.49 24.31
CA MET A 270 -30.32 -21.25 24.02
C MET A 270 -31.09 -20.34 23.07
N ILE A 271 -31.65 -20.88 21.98
CA ILE A 271 -32.46 -20.11 21.03
C ILE A 271 -33.70 -19.53 21.72
N SER A 272 -34.37 -20.31 22.58
CA SER A 272 -35.55 -19.87 23.35
C SER A 272 -35.24 -18.73 24.34
N GLN A 273 -34.06 -18.72 24.97
CA GLN A 273 -33.66 -17.63 25.87
C GLN A 273 -33.33 -16.36 25.09
N PHE A 274 -32.68 -16.49 23.94
CA PHE A 274 -32.31 -15.34 23.11
C PHE A 274 -33.55 -14.55 22.65
N PHE A 275 -34.58 -15.24 22.13
CA PHE A 275 -35.82 -14.58 21.71
C PHE A 275 -36.63 -13.99 22.86
N ARG A 276 -36.56 -14.57 24.07
CA ARG A 276 -37.23 -14.00 25.26
C ARG A 276 -36.60 -12.69 25.72
N ASN A 277 -35.29 -12.54 25.56
CA ASN A 277 -34.61 -11.29 25.91
C ASN A 277 -34.85 -10.21 24.84
N LEU A 278 -34.86 -10.58 23.56
CA LEU A 278 -35.10 -9.64 22.46
C LEU A 278 -36.49 -8.99 22.51
N TRP A 279 -37.50 -9.69 23.07
CA TRP A 279 -38.86 -9.18 23.18
C TRP A 279 -39.10 -8.30 24.42
N ARG A 280 -38.13 -8.19 25.34
CA ARG A 280 -38.22 -7.29 26.51
C ARG A 280 -37.63 -5.90 26.25
N GLU A 281 -36.87 -5.74 25.18
CA GLU A 281 -36.22 -4.47 24.80
C GLU A 281 -36.95 -3.74 23.65
N LEU A 282 -38.05 -4.31 23.15
CA LEU A 282 -39.02 -3.68 22.25
C LEU A 282 -40.30 -3.31 23.01
#